data_AF-A0A316VE65-F1
#
_entry.id   AF-A0A316VE65-F1
#
_cell.length_a   1.000
_cell.length_b   1.000
_cell.length_c   1.000
_cell.angle_alpha   90.00
_cell.angle_beta   90.00
_cell.angle_gamma   90.00
#
_symmetry.space_group_name_H-M   'P 1'
#
loop_
_entity.id
_entity.type
_entity.pdbx_description
1 polymer ?
#
loop_
_entity_poly.entity_id
_entity_poly.type
_entity_poly.pdbx_seq_one_letter_code
_entity_poly.pdbx_strand_id
1 'polypeptide(L)'
;MSGSRADLAVPLLLQSPPGQVSNVYEDLHGLITCEEDASAKDEQEFKEKVELAREEHNVEQLIVVDLPEGKGKTILSKSNIHPGHSDRFIAPRHRISFKVDHVTHKTSDPKPYKENQHIEPLRSELEKLLSSYVADRYATGVVEVIAVPLPRQVVAVQDEVAEEARKVNNELEPEELAGSVSTSVQDAEKATEETPKEEAEKAEVEDDPVQTAKDAEAVEANTENSEQKAEETKEANHAPSENAQKVTLPKEQEDEETNGETKIVIHIAANKYKLSNFWSGRWRSSYTLASSDAQEIEAESSVHIHYFEDGNVQLHTRKGQTLDVKQSTPISSQAASFVKAIEKFEEEYQQELFKQSSDLSEGAFRALRRQLPMTRQKIDWDKVRLNGVNTEIVTY
;
A
#
# COMPACT_ATOMS: atom_id res chain seq x y z
N MET A 1 12.84 -19.33 23.24
CA MET A 1 11.56 -19.21 22.52
C MET A 1 11.59 -20.23 21.40
N SER A 2 10.95 -21.40 21.57
CA SER A 2 10.78 -22.35 20.47
C SER A 2 9.46 -22.03 19.77
N GLY A 3 9.48 -21.12 18.79
CA GLY A 3 8.35 -20.96 17.88
C GLY A 3 8.18 -22.24 17.05
N SER A 4 6.96 -22.53 16.61
CA SER A 4 6.71 -23.62 15.66
C SER A 4 7.50 -23.37 14.36
N ARG A 5 7.80 -24.41 13.58
CA ARG A 5 8.42 -24.25 12.25
C ARG A 5 7.61 -23.32 11.36
N ALA A 6 6.28 -23.40 11.46
CA ALA A 6 5.37 -22.53 10.75
C ALA A 6 5.55 -21.05 11.14
N ASP A 7 5.82 -20.73 12.42
CA ASP A 7 6.08 -19.35 12.86
C ASP A 7 7.37 -18.76 12.27
N LEU A 8 8.34 -19.61 11.92
CA LEU A 8 9.58 -19.19 11.26
C LEU A 8 9.39 -19.02 9.75
N ALA A 9 8.52 -19.83 9.14
CA ALA A 9 8.31 -19.83 7.69
C ALA A 9 7.37 -18.70 7.22
N VAL A 10 6.33 -18.37 8.00
CA VAL A 10 5.33 -17.35 7.63
C VAL A 10 5.94 -15.98 7.33
N PRO A 11 6.86 -15.43 8.14
CA PRO A 11 7.50 -14.14 7.83
C PRO A 11 8.28 -14.15 6.51
N LEU A 12 8.87 -15.29 6.12
CA LEU A 12 9.59 -15.42 4.85
C LEU A 12 8.63 -15.32 3.67
N LEU A 13 7.43 -15.89 3.79
CA LEU A 13 6.39 -15.75 2.77
C LEU A 13 5.94 -14.28 2.62
N LEU A 14 5.78 -13.54 3.72
CA LEU A 14 5.39 -12.12 3.68
C LEU A 14 6.42 -11.23 2.97
N GLN A 15 7.70 -11.62 3.02
CA GLN A 15 8.81 -10.94 2.35
C GLN A 15 9.01 -11.36 0.89
N SER A 16 8.14 -12.21 0.35
CA SER A 16 8.24 -12.69 -1.03
C SER A 16 8.30 -11.53 -2.03
N PRO A 17 9.25 -11.58 -2.99
CA PRO A 17 9.29 -10.62 -4.08
C PRO A 17 8.00 -10.63 -4.92
N PRO A 18 7.67 -9.52 -5.60
CA PRO A 18 6.50 -9.44 -6.45
C PRO A 18 6.48 -10.56 -7.50
N GLY A 19 5.35 -11.26 -7.61
CA GLY A 19 5.16 -12.33 -8.58
C GLY A 19 5.82 -13.66 -8.23
N GLN A 20 6.45 -13.81 -7.05
CA GLN A 20 7.20 -15.02 -6.67
C GLN A 20 6.63 -15.74 -5.43
N VAL A 21 5.51 -15.27 -4.89
CA VAL A 21 4.89 -15.81 -3.66
C VAL A 21 4.61 -17.31 -3.76
N SER A 22 4.13 -17.78 -4.92
CA SER A 22 3.85 -19.21 -5.14
C SER A 22 5.13 -20.05 -5.10
N ASN A 23 6.23 -19.57 -5.69
CA ASN A 23 7.52 -20.26 -5.66
C ASN A 23 8.07 -20.32 -4.23
N VAL A 24 8.04 -19.20 -3.50
CA VAL A 24 8.48 -19.15 -2.09
C VAL A 24 7.63 -20.09 -1.23
N TYR A 25 6.31 -20.16 -1.48
CA TYR A 25 5.45 -21.11 -0.80
C TYR A 25 5.86 -22.57 -1.06
N GLU A 26 6.10 -22.94 -2.32
CA GLU A 26 6.53 -24.29 -2.69
C GLU A 26 7.87 -24.67 -2.03
N ASP A 27 8.83 -23.74 -2.02
CA ASP A 27 10.13 -23.93 -1.36
C ASP A 27 9.97 -24.13 0.16
N LEU A 28 9.20 -23.27 0.82
CA LEU A 28 8.94 -23.36 2.26
C LEU A 28 8.17 -24.65 2.61
N HIS A 29 7.20 -25.02 1.79
CA HIS A 29 6.47 -26.27 1.93
C HIS A 29 7.40 -27.47 1.81
N GLY A 30 8.31 -27.47 0.82
CA GLY A 30 9.37 -28.47 0.69
C GLY A 30 10.25 -28.56 1.95
N LEU A 31 10.75 -27.43 2.45
CA LEU A 31 11.60 -27.40 3.65
C LEU A 31 10.90 -27.91 4.92
N ILE A 32 9.58 -27.76 5.01
CA ILE A 32 8.81 -28.26 6.15
C ILE A 32 8.53 -29.76 6.01
N THR A 33 8.34 -30.26 4.79
CA THR A 33 7.98 -31.65 4.50
C THR A 33 9.18 -32.58 4.29
N CYS A 34 10.38 -32.05 4.02
CA CYS A 34 11.57 -32.87 3.72
C CYS A 34 12.18 -33.61 4.91
N GLU A 35 11.85 -33.28 6.16
CA GLU A 35 12.44 -33.95 7.33
C GLU A 35 11.66 -35.21 7.73
N GLU A 36 12.39 -36.28 8.08
CA GLU A 36 11.81 -37.56 8.51
C GLU A 36 10.90 -37.43 9.75
N ASP A 37 11.04 -36.35 10.52
CA ASP A 37 10.23 -35.99 11.68
C ASP A 37 9.08 -35.02 11.37
N ALA A 38 8.81 -34.71 10.09
CA ALA A 38 7.70 -33.84 9.70
C ALA A 38 6.36 -34.49 10.12
N SER A 39 5.84 -34.03 11.26
CA SER A 39 4.55 -34.46 11.76
C SER A 39 3.47 -33.91 10.85
N ALA A 40 2.45 -34.72 10.52
CA ALA A 40 1.26 -34.25 9.81
C ALA A 40 0.60 -33.03 10.50
N LYS A 41 0.86 -32.86 11.80
CA LYS A 41 0.47 -31.68 12.57
C LYS A 41 1.19 -30.41 12.12
N ASP A 42 2.48 -30.48 11.84
CA ASP A 42 3.30 -29.32 11.44
C ASP A 42 2.92 -28.85 10.03
N GLU A 43 2.60 -29.79 9.13
CA GLU A 43 2.09 -29.48 7.79
C GLU A 43 0.73 -28.78 7.85
N GLN A 44 -0.21 -29.30 8.66
CA GLN A 44 -1.52 -28.68 8.84
C GLN A 44 -1.41 -27.29 9.49
N GLU A 45 -0.58 -27.15 10.52
CA GLU A 45 -0.34 -25.86 11.19
C GLU A 45 0.30 -24.85 10.22
N PHE A 46 1.25 -25.27 9.40
CA PHE A 46 1.84 -24.43 8.36
C PHE A 46 0.80 -23.97 7.35
N LYS A 47 -0.04 -24.87 6.85
CA LYS A 47 -1.06 -24.56 5.86
C LYS A 47 -2.05 -23.51 6.37
N GLU A 48 -2.56 -23.68 7.59
CA GLU A 48 -3.51 -22.74 8.21
C GLU A 48 -2.89 -21.34 8.39
N LYS A 49 -1.65 -21.26 8.91
CA LYS A 49 -0.99 -19.96 9.11
C LYS A 49 -0.60 -19.29 7.80
N VAL A 50 -0.21 -20.07 6.80
CA VAL A 50 0.10 -19.53 5.46
C VAL A 50 -1.13 -18.97 4.78
N GLU A 51 -2.29 -19.61 4.91
CA GLU A 51 -3.52 -19.11 4.30
C GLU A 51 -3.85 -17.70 4.83
N LEU A 52 -3.77 -17.51 6.15
CA LEU A 52 -3.93 -16.20 6.79
C LEU A 52 -2.86 -15.19 6.34
N ALA A 53 -1.59 -15.62 6.28
CA ALA A 53 -0.50 -14.76 5.85
C ALA A 53 -0.61 -14.35 4.37
N ARG A 54 -1.16 -15.21 3.50
CA ARG A 54 -1.42 -14.89 2.09
C ARG A 54 -2.54 -13.87 1.96
N GLU A 55 -3.56 -13.95 2.80
CA GLU A 55 -4.61 -12.93 2.84
C GLU A 55 -4.01 -11.56 3.18
N GLU A 56 -3.26 -11.48 4.28
CA GLU A 56 -2.57 -10.26 4.70
C GLU A 56 -1.62 -9.74 3.62
N HIS A 57 -0.77 -10.62 3.06
CA HIS A 57 0.15 -10.26 1.99
C HIS A 57 -0.59 -9.73 0.77
N ASN A 58 -1.65 -10.40 0.29
CA ASN A 58 -2.37 -9.97 -0.91
C ASN A 58 -2.97 -8.57 -0.74
N VAL A 59 -3.53 -8.31 0.44
CA VAL A 59 -4.15 -7.04 0.81
C VAL A 59 -3.11 -5.93 0.98
N GLU A 60 -1.99 -6.20 1.63
CA GLU A 60 -0.91 -5.21 1.81
C GLU A 60 -0.16 -4.91 0.52
N GLN A 61 0.00 -5.93 -0.33
CA GLN A 61 0.67 -5.82 -1.61
C GLN A 61 -0.20 -5.28 -2.74
N LEU A 62 -1.45 -4.86 -2.45
CA LEU A 62 -2.37 -4.29 -3.43
C LEU A 62 -2.48 -5.19 -4.66
N ILE A 63 -2.68 -6.50 -4.45
CA ILE A 63 -2.77 -7.47 -5.54
C ILE A 63 -3.97 -7.12 -6.42
N VAL A 64 -3.72 -7.13 -7.73
CA VAL A 64 -4.74 -6.90 -8.75
C VAL A 64 -5.39 -8.23 -9.08
N VAL A 65 -6.72 -8.28 -9.02
CA VAL A 65 -7.52 -9.46 -9.39
C VAL A 65 -8.54 -9.11 -10.46
N ASP A 66 -8.89 -10.07 -11.30
CA ASP A 66 -9.99 -9.94 -12.26
C ASP A 66 -11.32 -10.05 -11.53
N LEU A 67 -12.25 -9.12 -11.80
CA LEU A 67 -13.59 -9.13 -11.24
C LEU A 67 -14.44 -10.27 -11.83
N PRO A 68 -15.42 -10.78 -11.07
CA PRO A 68 -16.30 -11.84 -11.55
C PRO A 68 -17.11 -11.35 -12.75
N GLU A 69 -17.50 -12.28 -13.62
CA GLU A 69 -18.26 -12.00 -14.86
C GLU A 69 -17.51 -11.12 -15.87
N GLY A 70 -16.18 -10.99 -15.76
CA GLY A 70 -15.36 -10.25 -16.74
C GLY A 70 -15.57 -8.74 -16.69
N LYS A 71 -16.01 -8.18 -15.55
CA LYS A 71 -16.31 -6.75 -15.38
C LYS A 71 -15.07 -5.84 -15.34
N GLY A 72 -13.87 -6.39 -15.37
CA GLY A 72 -12.62 -5.65 -15.35
C GLY A 72 -11.66 -6.17 -14.29
N LYS A 73 -10.78 -5.31 -13.80
CA LYS A 73 -9.82 -5.60 -12.73
C LYS A 73 -10.06 -4.69 -11.54
N THR A 74 -9.71 -5.15 -10.36
CA THR A 74 -9.76 -4.38 -9.10
C THR A 74 -8.53 -4.68 -8.24
N ILE A 75 -8.30 -3.86 -7.22
CA ILE A 75 -7.18 -3.97 -6.30
C ILE A 75 -7.70 -4.46 -4.94
N LEU A 76 -7.03 -5.43 -4.33
CA LEU A 76 -7.33 -5.86 -2.96
C LEU A 76 -6.58 -4.97 -1.96
N SER A 77 -7.30 -4.37 -1.01
CA SER A 77 -6.73 -3.51 0.03
C SER A 77 -7.53 -3.58 1.33
N LYS A 78 -6.96 -3.07 2.43
CA LYS A 78 -7.69 -3.01 3.71
C LYS A 78 -8.93 -2.10 3.62
N SER A 79 -8.95 -1.21 2.62
CA SER A 79 -9.99 -0.19 2.45
C SER A 79 -11.19 -0.69 1.67
N ASN A 80 -11.05 -1.74 0.86
CA ASN A 80 -12.18 -2.36 0.13
C ASN A 80 -12.69 -3.66 0.76
N ILE A 81 -12.37 -3.93 2.03
CA ILE A 81 -13.07 -4.97 2.79
C ILE A 81 -14.50 -4.47 3.09
N HIS A 82 -15.50 -5.32 2.89
CA HIS A 82 -16.89 -4.94 3.08
C HIS A 82 -17.17 -4.63 4.56
N PRO A 83 -17.74 -3.44 4.91
CA PRO A 83 -17.91 -3.02 6.30
C PRO A 83 -18.70 -3.99 7.19
N GLY A 84 -19.70 -4.69 6.62
CA GLY A 84 -20.50 -5.70 7.31
C GLY A 84 -20.06 -7.16 7.13
N HIS A 85 -19.08 -7.44 6.26
CA HIS A 85 -18.69 -8.82 5.89
C HIS A 85 -17.17 -8.90 5.67
N SER A 86 -16.42 -9.34 6.68
CA SER A 86 -14.96 -9.39 6.61
C SER A 86 -14.43 -10.33 5.52
N ASP A 87 -15.23 -11.30 5.07
CA ASP A 87 -14.87 -12.28 4.03
C ASP A 87 -15.15 -11.79 2.59
N ARG A 88 -15.59 -10.53 2.41
CA ARG A 88 -15.98 -9.99 1.11
C ARG A 88 -15.30 -8.66 0.83
N PHE A 89 -14.96 -8.45 -0.44
CA PHE A 89 -14.42 -7.21 -0.95
C PHE A 89 -15.48 -6.44 -1.72
N ILE A 90 -15.35 -5.11 -1.79
CA ILE A 90 -16.22 -4.22 -2.54
C ILE A 90 -15.48 -3.66 -3.77
N ALA A 91 -16.22 -3.46 -4.86
CA ALA A 91 -15.77 -2.74 -6.05
C ALA A 91 -16.81 -1.65 -6.37
N PRO A 92 -16.68 -0.44 -5.78
CA PRO A 92 -17.63 0.66 -5.93
C PRO A 92 -17.92 0.97 -7.40
N ARG A 93 -16.89 1.12 -8.23
CA ARG A 93 -17.02 1.37 -9.69
C ARG A 93 -18.04 0.45 -10.39
N HIS A 94 -18.11 -0.81 -9.97
CA HIS A 94 -18.99 -1.83 -10.54
C HIS A 94 -20.25 -2.12 -9.71
N ARG A 95 -20.39 -1.47 -8.54
CA ARG A 95 -21.49 -1.63 -7.57
C ARG A 95 -21.73 -3.07 -7.17
N ILE A 96 -20.63 -3.81 -7.02
CA ILE A 96 -20.66 -5.19 -6.58
C ILE A 96 -19.73 -5.41 -5.40
N SER A 97 -20.01 -6.49 -4.69
CA SER A 97 -19.17 -7.08 -3.66
C SER A 97 -18.94 -8.55 -4.01
N PHE A 98 -17.77 -9.09 -3.72
CA PHE A 98 -17.32 -10.40 -4.19
C PHE A 98 -16.41 -11.08 -3.16
N LYS A 99 -16.25 -12.39 -3.30
CA LYS A 99 -15.29 -13.19 -2.50
C LYS A 99 -14.02 -13.40 -3.31
N VAL A 100 -12.90 -13.55 -2.61
CA VAL A 100 -11.59 -13.82 -3.20
C VAL A 100 -11.02 -15.10 -2.61
N ASP A 101 -10.52 -15.97 -3.48
CA ASP A 101 -9.61 -17.04 -3.07
C ASP A 101 -8.18 -16.47 -3.07
N HIS A 102 -7.57 -16.33 -1.89
CA HIS A 102 -6.25 -15.73 -1.72
C HIS A 102 -5.09 -16.62 -2.22
N VAL A 103 -5.35 -17.88 -2.52
CA VAL A 103 -4.38 -18.81 -3.11
C VAL A 103 -4.39 -18.70 -4.63
N THR A 104 -5.57 -18.77 -5.24
CA THR A 104 -5.71 -18.78 -6.72
C THR A 104 -5.93 -17.40 -7.32
N HIS A 105 -6.16 -16.37 -6.49
CA HIS A 105 -6.52 -15.00 -6.88
C HIS A 105 -7.79 -14.91 -7.74
N LYS A 106 -8.66 -15.93 -7.66
CA LYS A 106 -9.95 -15.95 -8.36
C LYS A 106 -11.03 -15.31 -7.52
N THR A 107 -11.89 -14.54 -8.18
CA THR A 107 -13.07 -13.94 -7.56
C THR A 107 -14.34 -14.75 -7.80
N SER A 108 -15.27 -14.74 -6.84
CA SER A 108 -16.55 -15.48 -6.93
C SER A 108 -17.68 -14.77 -6.18
N ASP A 109 -18.91 -15.29 -6.31
CA ASP A 109 -20.11 -14.84 -5.58
C ASP A 109 -20.36 -13.31 -5.68
N PRO A 110 -20.56 -12.73 -6.89
CA PRO A 110 -20.88 -11.31 -7.01
C PRO A 110 -22.26 -11.01 -6.42
N LYS A 111 -22.33 -10.01 -5.55
CA LYS A 111 -23.57 -9.47 -4.98
C LYS A 111 -23.65 -7.96 -5.20
N PRO A 112 -24.83 -7.36 -5.39
CA PRO A 112 -24.97 -5.91 -5.43
C PRO A 112 -24.40 -5.25 -4.17
N TYR A 113 -23.80 -4.08 -4.31
CA TYR A 113 -23.31 -3.26 -3.19
C TYR A 113 -23.87 -1.85 -3.30
N LYS A 114 -24.41 -1.31 -2.20
CA LYS A 114 -24.97 0.04 -2.13
C LYS A 114 -23.90 1.02 -1.66
N GLU A 115 -23.57 1.97 -2.52
CA GLU A 115 -22.58 3.02 -2.24
C GLU A 115 -23.16 4.14 -1.38
N ASN A 116 -22.29 4.94 -0.75
CA ASN A 116 -22.69 6.16 -0.07
C ASN A 116 -23.03 7.25 -1.09
N GLN A 117 -24.31 7.61 -1.18
CA GLN A 117 -24.82 8.56 -2.19
C GLN A 117 -24.24 9.96 -2.06
N HIS A 118 -23.81 10.39 -0.87
CA HIS A 118 -23.31 11.74 -0.63
C HIS A 118 -21.93 11.96 -1.25
N ILE A 119 -21.05 10.95 -1.19
CA ILE A 119 -19.67 11.03 -1.67
C ILE A 119 -19.49 10.51 -3.09
N GLU A 120 -20.45 9.70 -3.58
CA GLU A 120 -20.40 9.07 -4.89
C GLU A 120 -20.14 10.02 -6.07
N PRO A 121 -20.70 11.26 -6.11
CA PRO A 121 -20.40 12.21 -7.19
C PRO A 121 -18.91 12.58 -7.27
N LEU A 122 -18.24 12.78 -6.12
CA LEU A 122 -16.81 13.09 -6.09
C LEU A 122 -15.97 11.84 -6.39
N ARG A 123 -16.33 10.69 -5.79
CA ARG A 123 -15.64 9.41 -5.99
C ARG A 123 -15.63 8.99 -7.46
N SER A 124 -16.80 9.04 -8.13
CA SER A 124 -16.94 8.66 -9.53
C SER A 124 -16.18 9.58 -10.50
N GLU A 125 -16.16 10.89 -10.25
CA GLU A 125 -15.40 11.83 -11.09
C GLU A 125 -13.88 11.66 -10.89
N LEU A 126 -13.43 11.43 -9.66
CA LEU A 126 -12.03 11.06 -9.36
C LEU A 126 -11.63 9.79 -10.09
N GLU A 127 -12.44 8.73 -9.99
CA GLU A 127 -12.20 7.44 -10.63
C GLU A 127 -12.04 7.59 -12.15
N LYS A 128 -12.90 8.40 -12.78
CA LYS A 128 -12.85 8.66 -14.21
C LYS A 128 -11.56 9.35 -14.64
N LEU A 129 -11.18 10.44 -13.95
CA LEU A 129 -9.96 11.18 -14.28
C LEU A 129 -8.70 10.35 -14.01
N LEU A 130 -8.65 9.66 -12.87
CA LEU A 130 -7.54 8.79 -12.51
C LEU A 130 -7.42 7.59 -13.45
N SER A 131 -8.54 7.02 -13.92
CA SER A 131 -8.47 5.93 -14.90
C SER A 131 -7.81 6.37 -16.20
N SER A 132 -8.09 7.61 -16.65
CA SER A 132 -7.42 8.18 -17.83
C SER A 132 -5.94 8.42 -17.56
N TYR A 133 -5.60 8.99 -16.40
CA TYR A 133 -4.21 9.23 -15.99
C TYR A 133 -3.41 7.92 -15.92
N VAL A 134 -3.97 6.89 -15.27
CA VAL A 134 -3.30 5.60 -15.10
C VAL A 134 -3.12 4.88 -16.42
N ALA A 135 -4.10 4.93 -17.33
CA ALA A 135 -3.96 4.36 -18.67
C ALA A 135 -2.85 5.03 -19.51
N ASP A 136 -2.61 6.34 -19.30
CA ASP A 136 -1.55 7.09 -19.97
C ASP A 136 -0.16 6.79 -19.38
N ARG A 137 -0.04 6.71 -18.05
CA ARG A 137 1.26 6.62 -17.36
C ARG A 137 1.72 5.19 -17.03
N TYR A 138 0.80 4.24 -16.91
CA TYR A 138 1.09 2.88 -16.46
C TYR A 138 0.61 1.85 -17.47
N ALA A 139 1.55 1.16 -18.13
CA ALA A 139 1.23 0.13 -19.14
C ALA A 139 0.32 -1.01 -18.62
N THR A 140 0.40 -1.32 -17.33
CA THR A 140 -0.39 -2.37 -16.65
C THR A 140 -1.05 -1.84 -15.39
N GLY A 141 -1.28 -0.52 -15.32
CA GLY A 141 -1.82 0.11 -14.13
C GLY A 141 -3.30 -0.19 -13.94
N VAL A 142 -3.68 -0.38 -12.69
CA VAL A 142 -5.07 -0.42 -12.23
C VAL A 142 -5.22 0.66 -11.16
N VAL A 143 -6.39 1.28 -11.12
CA VAL A 143 -6.77 2.24 -10.09
C VAL A 143 -8.10 1.84 -9.49
N GLU A 144 -8.22 2.06 -8.18
CA GLU A 144 -9.45 1.88 -7.43
C GLU A 144 -9.65 3.08 -6.50
N VAL A 145 -10.84 3.71 -6.54
CA VAL A 145 -11.23 4.79 -5.64
C VAL A 145 -12.36 4.35 -4.72
N ILE A 146 -12.08 4.30 -3.42
CA ILE A 146 -12.96 3.74 -2.40
C ILE A 146 -13.36 4.82 -1.42
N ALA A 147 -14.66 4.90 -1.13
CA ALA A 147 -15.19 5.70 -0.04
C ALA A 147 -15.35 4.82 1.21
N VAL A 148 -14.62 5.14 2.28
CA VAL A 148 -14.66 4.38 3.53
C VAL A 148 -15.37 5.22 4.59
N PRO A 149 -16.54 4.78 5.09
CA PRO A 149 -17.19 5.45 6.21
C PRO A 149 -16.28 5.46 7.43
N LEU A 150 -16.07 6.62 8.04
CA LEU A 150 -15.33 6.68 9.30
C LEU A 150 -16.24 6.18 10.43
N PRO A 151 -15.70 5.39 11.38
CA PRO A 151 -16.46 5.01 12.56
C PRO A 151 -16.91 6.29 13.28
N ARG A 152 -18.18 6.37 13.64
CA ARG A 152 -18.74 7.51 14.36
C ARG A 152 -17.92 7.69 15.63
N GLN A 153 -17.20 8.80 15.74
CA GLN A 153 -16.48 9.13 16.96
C GLN A 153 -17.56 9.35 18.03
N VAL A 154 -17.66 8.44 18.99
CA VAL A 154 -18.51 8.66 20.17
C VAL A 154 -17.82 9.76 20.95
N VAL A 155 -18.14 11.01 20.63
CA VAL A 155 -17.78 12.14 21.48
C VAL A 155 -18.54 11.86 22.77
N ALA A 156 -17.83 11.47 23.82
CA ALA A 156 -18.39 11.45 25.16
C ALA A 156 -18.87 12.88 25.42
N VAL A 157 -20.17 13.11 25.30
CA VAL A 157 -20.80 14.31 25.81
C VAL A 157 -20.52 14.23 27.31
N GLN A 158 -19.52 14.98 27.78
CA GLN A 158 -19.44 15.29 29.19
C GLN A 158 -20.70 16.11 29.45
N ASP A 159 -21.66 15.51 30.15
CA ASP A 159 -22.86 16.18 30.63
C ASP A 159 -22.43 17.27 31.62
N GLU A 160 -21.95 18.42 31.13
CA GLU A 160 -21.67 19.61 31.94
C GLU A 160 -22.95 20.16 32.60
N VAL A 161 -24.13 19.67 32.18
CA VAL A 161 -25.44 20.02 32.75
C VAL A 161 -25.73 19.29 34.07
N ALA A 162 -25.03 18.20 34.39
CA ALA A 162 -25.23 17.44 35.62
C ALA A 162 -24.37 17.92 36.81
N GLU A 163 -23.37 18.78 36.56
CA GLU A 163 -22.48 19.30 37.60
C GLU A 163 -22.93 20.65 38.19
N GLU A 164 -23.67 21.47 37.43
CA GLU A 164 -24.31 22.70 37.96
C GLU A 164 -25.51 22.40 38.87
N ALA A 165 -26.24 21.30 38.64
CA ALA A 165 -27.36 20.89 39.49
C ALA A 165 -26.93 20.33 40.87
N ARG A 166 -25.64 20.09 41.09
CA ARG A 166 -25.07 19.64 42.37
C ARG A 166 -24.44 20.75 43.20
N LYS A 167 -24.26 21.96 42.64
CA LYS A 167 -23.69 23.12 43.35
C LYS A 167 -24.71 24.03 44.04
N VAL A 168 -26.02 23.83 43.82
CA VAL A 168 -27.08 24.71 44.38
C VAL A 168 -27.59 24.28 45.76
N ASN A 169 -27.28 23.06 46.24
CA ASN A 169 -27.91 22.50 47.45
C ASN A 169 -27.04 22.46 48.71
N ASN A 170 -25.88 23.12 48.76
CA ASN A 170 -25.04 23.17 49.95
C ASN A 170 -24.46 24.57 50.19
N GLU A 171 -25.31 25.52 50.58
CA GLU A 171 -24.89 26.72 51.32
C GLU A 171 -25.96 27.08 52.35
N LEU A 172 -25.75 26.65 53.60
CA LEU A 172 -26.22 27.33 54.82
C LEU A 172 -25.17 27.02 55.92
N GLU A 173 -24.23 27.97 56.02
CA GLU A 173 -23.16 28.23 57.00
C GLU A 173 -23.64 28.20 58.49
N PRO A 174 -22.75 28.06 59.52
CA PRO A 174 -21.75 29.10 59.83
C PRO A 174 -20.36 28.69 60.37
N GLU A 175 -19.37 29.48 59.92
CA GLU A 175 -18.27 30.17 60.64
C GLU A 175 -17.36 29.39 61.61
N GLU A 176 -16.04 29.44 61.37
CA GLU A 176 -15.13 30.30 62.16
C GLU A 176 -13.67 30.32 61.64
N LEU A 177 -13.13 31.55 61.64
CA LEU A 177 -11.75 32.01 61.86
C LEU A 177 -10.56 31.67 60.92
N ALA A 178 -10.09 32.78 60.33
CA ALA A 178 -8.73 33.33 60.42
C ALA A 178 -7.71 33.06 59.30
N GLY A 179 -7.26 34.16 58.68
CA GLY A 179 -5.84 34.48 58.74
C GLY A 179 -5.02 34.50 57.45
N SER A 180 -5.10 35.65 56.75
CA SER A 180 -3.97 36.42 56.18
C SER A 180 -3.12 35.91 55.00
N VAL A 181 -3.16 36.72 53.92
CA VAL A 181 -2.04 37.40 53.21
C VAL A 181 -1.05 36.51 52.42
N SER A 182 -1.10 36.50 51.08
CA SER A 182 -0.36 37.35 50.09
C SER A 182 1.17 37.16 50.15
N THR A 183 1.89 36.79 49.10
CA THR A 183 2.23 37.68 47.97
C THR A 183 2.99 36.92 46.86
N SER A 184 2.86 37.47 45.66
CA SER A 184 3.64 37.35 44.41
C SER A 184 5.17 37.58 44.59
N VAL A 185 6.06 37.25 43.64
CA VAL A 185 6.44 38.03 42.43
C VAL A 185 7.37 37.21 41.51
N GLN A 186 7.44 37.72 40.28
CA GLN A 186 7.99 37.35 38.97
C GLN A 186 9.53 37.26 38.78
N ASP A 187 9.87 37.02 37.50
CA ASP A 187 11.06 37.44 36.70
C ASP A 187 12.12 36.34 36.41
N ALA A 188 12.90 36.32 35.32
CA ALA A 188 12.93 36.82 33.93
C ALA A 188 14.35 36.46 33.37
N GLU A 189 14.61 36.73 32.06
CA GLU A 189 15.93 36.81 31.36
C GLU A 189 16.64 35.50 30.89
N LYS A 190 17.36 35.37 29.74
CA LYS A 190 17.83 36.26 28.62
C LYS A 190 18.56 35.47 27.47
N ALA A 191 18.75 36.17 26.32
CA ALA A 191 19.41 35.98 25.00
C ALA A 191 20.80 35.26 24.89
N THR A 192 21.41 34.90 23.73
CA THR A 192 21.82 35.59 22.43
C THR A 192 22.39 34.52 21.44
N GLU A 193 22.14 34.50 20.11
CA GLU A 193 22.81 35.09 18.91
C GLU A 193 24.15 34.45 18.40
N GLU A 194 24.21 34.03 17.11
CA GLU A 194 25.26 34.33 16.07
C GLU A 194 25.27 33.39 14.82
N THR A 195 25.62 33.96 13.65
CA THR A 195 25.97 33.40 12.29
C THR A 195 27.29 34.11 11.84
N PRO A 196 28.11 33.78 10.76
CA PRO A 196 27.67 33.51 9.35
C PRO A 196 28.67 32.84 8.31
N LYS A 197 28.25 32.81 7.01
CA LYS A 197 28.99 32.81 5.68
C LYS A 197 29.81 31.59 5.19
N GLU A 198 30.17 31.36 3.91
CA GLU A 198 29.74 31.60 2.49
C GLU A 198 30.97 31.22 1.61
N GLU A 199 30.85 30.47 0.50
CA GLU A 199 31.67 30.61 -0.76
C GLU A 199 31.34 29.55 -1.85
N ALA A 200 31.63 29.90 -3.10
CA ALA A 200 31.17 29.28 -4.36
C ALA A 200 32.34 28.80 -5.26
N GLU A 201 32.11 27.86 -6.19
CA GLU A 201 32.80 27.84 -7.51
C GLU A 201 32.15 26.93 -8.58
N LYS A 202 32.35 27.30 -9.85
CA LYS A 202 31.81 26.74 -11.12
C LYS A 202 32.71 25.64 -11.72
N ALA A 203 32.16 24.78 -12.60
CA ALA A 203 32.75 24.44 -13.93
C ALA A 203 31.78 23.65 -14.83
N GLU A 204 31.74 24.03 -16.12
CA GLU A 204 31.08 23.38 -17.27
C GLU A 204 31.96 22.26 -17.87
N VAL A 205 31.38 21.25 -18.55
CA VAL A 205 31.85 20.66 -19.84
C VAL A 205 30.68 19.90 -20.53
N GLU A 206 30.46 20.18 -21.81
CA GLU A 206 29.62 19.45 -22.79
C GLU A 206 30.29 18.16 -23.31
N ASP A 207 29.51 17.11 -23.64
CA ASP A 207 29.50 16.50 -24.99
C ASP A 207 28.48 15.33 -25.09
N ASP A 208 27.67 15.39 -26.14
CA ASP A 208 26.76 14.38 -26.70
C ASP A 208 27.54 13.53 -27.77
N PRO A 209 26.94 12.65 -28.59
CA PRO A 209 26.07 11.50 -28.34
C PRO A 209 26.58 10.22 -29.08
N VAL A 210 26.11 9.00 -28.73
CA VAL A 210 26.09 7.87 -29.69
C VAL A 210 24.82 7.02 -29.57
N GLN A 211 24.23 6.79 -30.75
CA GLN A 211 22.97 6.13 -31.08
C GLN A 211 23.03 4.59 -31.13
N THR A 212 21.83 4.02 -31.33
CA THR A 212 21.45 2.72 -31.93
C THR A 212 21.28 1.55 -30.93
N ALA A 213 20.26 0.69 -31.01
CA ALA A 213 19.41 0.31 -32.14
C ALA A 213 17.98 -0.10 -31.72
N LYS A 214 17.09 -0.07 -32.72
CA LYS A 214 15.73 -0.63 -32.75
C LYS A 214 15.77 -2.17 -32.82
N ASP A 215 14.66 -2.81 -32.42
CA ASP A 215 13.91 -3.92 -33.06
C ASP A 215 12.84 -4.38 -32.04
N ALA A 216 11.52 -4.34 -32.25
CA ALA A 216 10.61 -4.93 -33.24
C ALA A 216 10.36 -6.46 -33.07
N GLU A 217 9.05 -6.81 -32.97
CA GLU A 217 8.41 -8.15 -33.03
C GLU A 217 8.61 -9.12 -31.84
N ALA A 218 7.67 -9.99 -31.44
CA ALA A 218 6.36 -10.40 -31.97
C ALA A 218 5.41 -10.82 -30.83
N VAL A 219 4.12 -10.75 -31.14
CA VAL A 219 2.98 -11.26 -30.37
C VAL A 219 2.73 -12.71 -30.80
N GLU A 220 2.66 -13.65 -29.87
CA GLU A 220 2.05 -14.96 -30.13
C GLU A 220 0.81 -15.13 -29.25
N ALA A 221 -0.33 -15.11 -29.93
CA ALA A 221 -1.61 -15.61 -29.46
C ALA A 221 -1.63 -17.12 -29.63
N ASN A 222 -2.22 -17.84 -28.66
CA ASN A 222 -2.68 -19.21 -28.91
C ASN A 222 -4.16 -19.29 -28.58
N THR A 223 -4.93 -19.57 -29.63
CA THR A 223 -6.36 -19.87 -29.63
C THR A 223 -6.48 -21.39 -29.77
N GLU A 224 -7.19 -22.04 -28.86
CA GLU A 224 -7.85 -23.30 -29.14
C GLU A 224 -9.34 -23.19 -28.79
N ASN A 225 -10.12 -23.75 -29.72
CA ASN A 225 -11.55 -23.63 -29.92
C ASN A 225 -12.18 -24.99 -29.62
N SER A 226 -13.34 -25.02 -28.97
CA SER A 226 -14.34 -26.10 -29.15
C SER A 226 -15.72 -25.67 -28.62
N GLU A 227 -16.48 -25.07 -29.52
CA GLU A 227 -17.86 -25.42 -29.94
C GLU A 227 -18.88 -26.10 -28.99
N GLN A 228 -20.04 -25.41 -28.90
CA GLN A 228 -21.45 -25.90 -29.01
C GLN A 228 -22.03 -26.76 -27.86
N LYS A 229 -23.31 -26.70 -27.44
CA LYS A 229 -24.57 -26.29 -28.09
C LYS A 229 -25.67 -26.04 -27.03
N ALA A 230 -26.70 -25.29 -27.44
CA ALA A 230 -27.93 -24.88 -26.75
C ALA A 230 -28.88 -26.01 -26.27
N GLU A 231 -29.79 -25.73 -25.32
CA GLU A 231 -31.25 -25.58 -25.56
C GLU A 231 -32.08 -25.21 -24.31
N GLU A 232 -33.21 -24.51 -24.57
CA GLU A 232 -34.20 -23.88 -23.67
C GLU A 232 -35.25 -24.84 -23.07
N THR A 233 -35.92 -24.46 -21.97
CA THR A 233 -37.41 -24.24 -21.78
C THR A 233 -37.81 -24.25 -20.27
N LYS A 234 -38.46 -23.21 -19.72
CA LYS A 234 -39.93 -23.00 -19.43
C LYS A 234 -40.59 -24.16 -18.63
N GLU A 235 -41.48 -24.04 -17.64
CA GLU A 235 -42.30 -22.99 -17.01
C GLU A 235 -43.00 -23.60 -15.76
N ALA A 236 -43.24 -22.77 -14.73
CA ALA A 236 -44.44 -22.63 -13.86
C ALA A 236 -45.12 -23.79 -13.05
N ASN A 237 -45.24 -23.49 -11.73
CA ASN A 237 -46.42 -23.55 -10.82
C ASN A 237 -46.92 -24.86 -10.15
N HIS A 238 -46.78 -24.94 -8.81
CA HIS A 238 -47.83 -24.71 -7.77
C HIS A 238 -47.72 -25.65 -6.55
N ALA A 239 -48.03 -25.11 -5.37
CA ALA A 239 -47.83 -25.64 -4.01
C ALA A 239 -48.81 -26.78 -3.60
N PRO A 240 -48.66 -27.39 -2.39
CA PRO A 240 -49.24 -26.78 -1.18
C PRO A 240 -48.45 -26.94 0.15
N SER A 241 -48.74 -26.01 1.09
CA SER A 241 -48.87 -26.08 2.58
C SER A 241 -48.31 -27.30 3.35
N GLU A 242 -47.78 -27.25 4.58
CA GLU A 242 -48.00 -26.33 5.71
C GLU A 242 -47.01 -26.68 6.87
N ASN A 243 -46.70 -25.71 7.73
CA ASN A 243 -46.24 -25.81 9.13
C ASN A 243 -44.85 -26.41 9.49
N ALA A 244 -43.90 -25.53 9.82
CA ALA A 244 -43.09 -25.66 11.04
C ALA A 244 -42.40 -24.33 11.45
N GLN A 245 -42.83 -23.81 12.61
CA GLN A 245 -42.05 -23.12 13.64
C GLN A 245 -41.09 -21.97 13.24
N LYS A 246 -41.59 -20.77 13.51
CA LYS A 246 -40.89 -19.49 13.61
C LYS A 246 -39.73 -19.54 14.60
N VAL A 247 -38.52 -19.80 14.11
CA VAL A 247 -37.26 -19.41 14.74
C VAL A 247 -36.89 -18.04 14.18
N THR A 248 -37.02 -17.00 15.01
CA THR A 248 -36.68 -15.64 14.64
C THR A 248 -35.15 -15.53 14.52
N LEU A 249 -34.63 -15.56 13.30
CA LEU A 249 -33.26 -15.17 12.98
C LEU A 249 -33.09 -13.66 13.30
N PRO A 250 -31.93 -13.21 13.78
CA PRO A 250 -31.66 -11.78 13.97
C PRO A 250 -31.81 -11.08 12.61
N LYS A 251 -32.54 -9.97 12.60
CA LYS A 251 -32.66 -9.11 11.42
C LYS A 251 -31.25 -8.75 10.93
N GLU A 252 -30.99 -9.03 9.65
CA GLU A 252 -29.91 -8.40 8.90
C GLU A 252 -29.99 -6.89 9.16
N GLN A 253 -28.89 -6.30 9.61
CA GLN A 253 -28.79 -4.86 9.79
C GLN A 253 -28.89 -4.25 8.39
N GLU A 254 -30.04 -3.67 8.07
CA GLU A 254 -30.19 -2.79 6.90
C GLU A 254 -29.19 -1.65 7.05
N ASP A 255 -28.37 -1.43 6.02
CA ASP A 255 -27.37 -0.37 5.96
C ASP A 255 -28.04 0.99 6.23
N GLU A 256 -27.89 1.53 7.45
CA GLU A 256 -28.26 2.90 7.75
C GLU A 256 -27.46 3.83 6.81
N GLU A 257 -28.16 4.71 6.09
CA GLU A 257 -27.54 5.73 5.25
C GLU A 257 -26.67 6.63 6.13
N THR A 258 -25.36 6.38 6.10
CA THR A 258 -24.41 7.12 6.91
C THR A 258 -24.14 8.48 6.27
N ASN A 259 -24.83 9.51 6.77
CA ASN A 259 -24.43 10.91 6.66
C ASN A 259 -23.19 11.21 7.55
N GLY A 260 -22.29 10.23 7.71
CA GLY A 260 -21.09 10.31 8.53
C GLY A 260 -19.90 10.76 7.71
N GLU A 261 -18.90 11.32 8.38
CA GLU A 261 -17.62 11.66 7.75
C GLU A 261 -17.07 10.44 7.00
N THR A 262 -16.70 10.65 5.74
CA THR A 262 -16.26 9.58 4.85
C THR A 262 -14.90 9.94 4.30
N LYS A 263 -13.92 9.07 4.50
CA LYS A 263 -12.60 9.23 3.88
C LYS A 263 -12.62 8.64 2.47
N ILE A 264 -11.88 9.25 1.55
CA ILE A 264 -11.63 8.67 0.22
C ILE A 264 -10.22 8.09 0.22
N VAL A 265 -10.10 6.84 -0.19
CA VAL A 265 -8.83 6.15 -0.37
C VAL A 265 -8.68 5.76 -1.83
N ILE A 266 -7.58 6.15 -2.44
CA ILE A 266 -7.23 5.83 -3.83
C ILE A 266 -6.03 4.90 -3.80
N HIS A 267 -6.09 3.81 -4.54
CA HIS A 267 -4.94 2.94 -4.76
C HIS A 267 -4.61 2.86 -6.25
N ILE A 268 -3.33 2.96 -6.59
CA ILE A 268 -2.79 2.67 -7.92
C ILE A 268 -1.81 1.52 -7.78
N ALA A 269 -1.99 0.46 -8.56
CA ALA A 269 -1.08 -0.67 -8.60
C ALA A 269 -0.69 -0.98 -10.05
N ALA A 270 0.61 -1.11 -10.29
CA ALA A 270 1.12 -1.52 -11.59
C ALA A 270 2.21 -2.58 -11.40
N ASN A 271 2.05 -3.69 -12.12
CA ASN A 271 2.88 -4.88 -11.96
C ASN A 271 3.45 -5.31 -13.30
N LYS A 272 4.76 -5.58 -13.35
CA LYS A 272 5.40 -6.14 -14.54
C LYS A 272 6.36 -7.24 -14.13
N TYR A 273 6.07 -8.45 -14.56
CA TYR A 273 6.84 -9.64 -14.21
C TYR A 273 7.35 -10.30 -15.49
N LYS A 274 8.64 -10.58 -15.55
CA LYS A 274 9.26 -11.41 -16.59
C LYS A 274 10.21 -12.38 -15.91
N LEU A 275 9.63 -13.37 -15.22
CA LEU A 275 10.40 -14.35 -14.45
C LEU A 275 11.33 -15.20 -15.34
N SER A 276 10.97 -15.44 -16.61
CA SER A 276 11.84 -16.07 -17.61
C SER A 276 13.10 -15.26 -17.92
N ASN A 277 13.04 -13.94 -17.71
CA ASN A 277 14.16 -13.02 -17.86
C ASN A 277 14.70 -12.59 -16.48
N PHE A 278 14.38 -13.35 -15.44
CA PHE A 278 14.89 -13.18 -14.09
C PHE A 278 14.60 -11.82 -13.45
N TRP A 279 13.44 -11.21 -13.72
CA TRP A 279 13.05 -10.00 -13.01
C TRP A 279 11.56 -9.82 -12.78
N SER A 280 11.23 -9.11 -11.71
CA SER A 280 9.89 -8.64 -11.39
C SER A 280 9.91 -7.23 -10.82
N GLY A 281 8.85 -6.48 -11.08
CA GLY A 281 8.69 -5.12 -10.60
C GLY A 281 7.24 -4.83 -10.23
N ARG A 282 7.06 -4.05 -9.17
CA ARG A 282 5.78 -3.59 -8.68
C ARG A 282 5.87 -2.13 -8.25
N TRP A 283 4.92 -1.34 -8.71
CA TRP A 283 4.62 0.00 -8.23
C TRP A 283 3.29 -0.02 -7.48
N ARG A 284 3.25 0.64 -6.32
CA ARG A 284 2.05 0.82 -5.50
C ARG A 284 1.98 2.25 -5.01
N SER A 285 0.85 2.91 -5.21
CA SER A 285 0.57 4.21 -4.62
C SER A 285 -0.74 4.19 -3.87
N SER A 286 -0.77 4.87 -2.74
CA SER A 286 -1.95 5.06 -1.90
C SER A 286 -2.10 6.54 -1.60
N TYR A 287 -3.31 7.06 -1.81
CA TYR A 287 -3.66 8.45 -1.51
C TYR A 287 -4.88 8.46 -0.62
N THR A 288 -4.80 9.16 0.51
CA THR A 288 -5.90 9.25 1.47
C THR A 288 -6.33 10.70 1.63
N LEU A 289 -7.61 10.95 1.38
CA LEU A 289 -8.29 12.20 1.66
C LEU A 289 -9.19 11.98 2.88
N ALA A 290 -8.91 12.67 3.98
CA ALA A 290 -9.58 12.44 5.27
C ALA A 290 -11.10 12.69 5.24
N SER A 291 -11.54 13.65 4.43
CA SER A 291 -12.95 14.01 4.22
C SER A 291 -13.12 14.68 2.85
N SER A 292 -14.34 14.76 2.32
CA SER A 292 -14.63 15.42 1.03
C SER A 292 -14.09 16.85 0.93
N ASP A 293 -14.06 17.54 2.07
CA ASP A 293 -13.71 18.96 2.16
C ASP A 293 -12.25 19.17 2.59
N ALA A 294 -11.49 18.09 2.81
CA ALA A 294 -10.10 18.17 3.22
C ALA A 294 -9.23 18.85 2.15
N GLN A 295 -8.27 19.66 2.60
CA GLN A 295 -7.34 20.40 1.74
C GLN A 295 -5.98 19.72 1.63
N GLU A 296 -5.82 18.56 2.26
CA GLU A 296 -4.58 17.81 2.31
C GLU A 296 -4.83 16.37 1.88
N ILE A 297 -3.91 15.83 1.09
CA ILE A 297 -3.87 14.41 0.71
C ILE A 297 -2.63 13.78 1.34
N GLU A 298 -2.82 12.72 2.11
CA GLU A 298 -1.71 11.86 2.51
C GLU A 298 -1.35 10.96 1.32
N ALA A 299 -0.19 11.19 0.72
CA ALA A 299 0.30 10.46 -0.42
C ALA A 299 1.44 9.52 -0.03
N GLU A 300 1.43 8.33 -0.59
CA GLU A 300 2.50 7.36 -0.44
C GLU A 300 2.70 6.59 -1.76
N SER A 301 3.94 6.46 -2.21
CA SER A 301 4.30 5.61 -3.34
C SER A 301 5.47 4.69 -2.98
N SER A 302 5.37 3.43 -3.36
CA SER A 302 6.33 2.37 -3.08
C SER A 302 6.70 1.62 -4.35
N VAL A 303 7.99 1.35 -4.53
CA VAL A 303 8.53 0.59 -5.65
C VAL A 303 9.31 -0.61 -5.11
N HIS A 304 9.01 -1.79 -5.66
CA HIS A 304 9.71 -3.03 -5.34
C HIS A 304 10.13 -3.70 -6.65
N ILE A 305 11.44 -3.82 -6.87
CA ILE A 305 12.05 -4.48 -8.03
C ILE A 305 12.94 -5.60 -7.52
N HIS A 306 12.92 -6.75 -8.20
CA HIS A 306 13.79 -7.88 -7.95
C HIS A 306 14.38 -8.37 -9.27
N TYR A 307 15.71 -8.48 -9.33
CA TYR A 307 16.46 -9.05 -10.43
C TYR A 307 17.33 -10.19 -9.89
N PHE A 308 17.29 -11.35 -10.55
CA PHE A 308 17.85 -12.59 -10.00
C PHE A 308 18.59 -13.47 -11.02
N GLU A 309 19.15 -12.88 -12.08
CA GLU A 309 20.06 -13.57 -12.99
C GLU A 309 21.46 -13.61 -12.37
N ASP A 310 22.00 -14.81 -12.11
CA ASP A 310 23.34 -15.04 -11.53
C ASP A 310 23.62 -14.28 -10.21
N GLY A 311 22.56 -13.87 -9.50
CA GLY A 311 22.64 -13.10 -8.25
C GLY A 311 21.26 -12.82 -7.69
N ASN A 312 21.17 -12.04 -6.61
CA ASN A 312 19.91 -11.54 -6.06
C ASN A 312 20.08 -10.05 -5.74
N VAL A 313 19.42 -9.20 -6.53
CA VAL A 313 19.45 -7.75 -6.38
C VAL A 313 18.02 -7.25 -6.24
N GLN A 314 17.76 -6.53 -5.17
CA GLN A 314 16.44 -5.96 -4.90
C GLN A 314 16.54 -4.45 -4.66
N LEU A 315 15.56 -3.72 -5.19
CA LEU A 315 15.29 -2.34 -4.85
C LEU A 315 13.95 -2.28 -4.15
N HIS A 316 13.94 -1.81 -2.91
CA HIS A 316 12.73 -1.50 -2.16
C HIS A 316 12.82 -0.06 -1.68
N THR A 317 11.89 0.78 -2.14
CA THR A 317 11.87 2.21 -1.85
C THR A 317 10.44 2.70 -1.66
N ARG A 318 10.28 3.70 -0.78
CA ARG A 318 9.00 4.27 -0.38
C ARG A 318 9.18 5.77 -0.19
N LYS A 319 8.26 6.56 -0.74
CA LYS A 319 8.16 8.00 -0.51
C LYS A 319 6.75 8.34 -0.03
N GLY A 320 6.67 9.02 1.11
CA GLY A 320 5.42 9.52 1.67
C GLY A 320 5.49 11.03 1.84
N GLN A 321 4.39 11.73 1.54
CA GLN A 321 4.30 13.18 1.63
C GLN A 321 2.83 13.63 1.81
N THR A 322 2.60 14.69 2.58
CA THR A 322 1.31 15.38 2.60
C THR A 322 1.28 16.41 1.46
N LEU A 323 0.27 16.33 0.60
CA LEU A 323 0.09 17.21 -0.55
C LEU A 323 -1.02 18.22 -0.29
N ASP A 324 -0.72 19.51 -0.43
CA ASP A 324 -1.71 20.56 -0.35
C ASP A 324 -2.56 20.59 -1.62
N VAL A 325 -3.88 20.59 -1.47
CA VAL A 325 -4.82 20.69 -2.58
C VAL A 325 -5.87 21.76 -2.34
N LYS A 326 -6.02 22.62 -3.36
CA LYS A 326 -7.03 23.68 -3.36
C LYS A 326 -8.39 23.07 -3.65
N GLN A 327 -9.28 23.22 -2.69
CA GLN A 327 -10.71 23.02 -2.88
C GLN A 327 -11.23 23.97 -3.96
N SER A 328 -12.07 23.46 -4.84
CA SER A 328 -12.66 24.26 -5.92
C SER A 328 -14.05 23.77 -6.25
N THR A 329 -14.89 24.67 -6.74
CA THR A 329 -16.21 24.34 -7.29
C THR A 329 -16.18 24.59 -8.79
N PRO A 330 -16.78 23.73 -9.63
CA PRO A 330 -17.53 22.49 -9.32
C PRO A 330 -16.64 21.27 -8.96
N ILE A 331 -17.27 20.15 -8.56
CA ILE A 331 -16.61 18.86 -8.21
C ILE A 331 -15.60 18.40 -9.27
N SER A 332 -15.88 18.63 -10.55
CA SER A 332 -14.94 18.29 -11.63
C SER A 332 -13.63 19.05 -11.55
N SER A 333 -13.66 20.33 -11.18
CA SER A 333 -12.44 21.13 -10.94
C SER A 333 -11.69 20.64 -9.70
N GLN A 334 -12.42 20.23 -8.66
CA GLN A 334 -11.83 19.65 -7.44
C GLN A 334 -11.09 18.35 -7.76
N ALA A 335 -11.76 17.42 -8.43
CA ALA A 335 -11.17 16.15 -8.85
C ALA A 335 -9.95 16.36 -9.76
N ALA A 336 -10.01 17.31 -10.70
CA ALA A 336 -8.87 17.64 -11.56
C ALA A 336 -7.68 18.22 -10.78
N SER A 337 -7.93 19.06 -9.76
CA SER A 337 -6.90 19.58 -8.86
C SER A 337 -6.21 18.44 -8.08
N PHE A 338 -7.00 17.48 -7.58
CA PHE A 338 -6.48 16.28 -6.91
C PHE A 338 -5.60 15.42 -7.83
N VAL A 339 -6.08 15.10 -9.03
CA VAL A 339 -5.29 14.30 -9.99
C VAL A 339 -4.00 15.02 -10.38
N LYS A 340 -4.02 16.33 -10.55
CA LYS A 340 -2.82 17.11 -10.85
C LYS A 340 -1.79 17.11 -9.70
N ALA A 341 -2.26 17.13 -8.46
CA ALA A 341 -1.37 17.01 -7.30
C ALA A 341 -0.70 15.63 -7.25
N ILE A 342 -1.46 14.56 -7.53
CA ILE A 342 -0.96 13.19 -7.64
C ILE A 342 0.08 13.07 -8.77
N GLU A 343 -0.24 13.57 -9.97
CA GLU A 343 0.67 13.54 -11.12
C GLU A 343 2.01 14.22 -10.79
N LYS A 344 1.96 15.41 -10.19
CA LYS A 344 3.16 16.14 -9.80
C LYS A 344 4.00 15.36 -8.77
N PHE A 345 3.36 14.77 -7.76
CA PHE A 345 4.06 13.98 -6.74
C PHE A 345 4.74 12.74 -7.33
N GLU A 346 4.04 12.00 -8.20
CA GLU A 346 4.60 10.81 -8.84
C GLU A 346 5.74 11.15 -9.80
N GLU A 347 5.62 12.23 -10.57
CA GLU A 347 6.69 12.71 -11.46
C GLU A 347 7.94 13.12 -10.67
N GLU A 348 7.78 13.89 -9.59
CA GLU A 348 8.89 14.27 -8.72
C GLU A 348 9.56 13.05 -8.08
N TYR A 349 8.76 12.05 -7.66
CA TYR A 349 9.32 10.81 -7.13
C TYR A 349 10.09 10.01 -8.18
N GLN A 350 9.54 9.88 -9.39
CA GLN A 350 10.22 9.16 -10.47
C GLN A 350 11.54 9.82 -10.86
N GLN A 351 11.57 11.15 -10.98
CA GLN A 351 12.79 11.91 -11.27
C GLN A 351 13.83 11.75 -10.15
N GLU A 352 13.39 11.77 -8.89
CA GLU A 352 14.26 11.54 -7.74
C GLU A 352 14.88 10.13 -7.76
N LEU A 353 14.10 9.09 -8.09
CA LEU A 353 14.61 7.72 -8.20
C LEU A 353 15.69 7.59 -9.28
N PHE A 354 15.48 8.22 -10.45
CA PHE A 354 16.50 8.23 -11.50
C PHE A 354 17.77 8.94 -11.07
N LYS A 355 17.62 10.11 -10.44
CA LYS A 355 18.77 10.86 -9.92
C LYS A 355 19.54 10.06 -8.88
N GLN A 356 18.86 9.49 -7.89
CA GLN A 356 19.47 8.66 -6.86
C GLN A 356 20.20 7.46 -7.46
N SER A 357 19.60 6.78 -8.44
CA SER A 357 20.26 5.66 -9.12
C SER A 357 21.56 6.08 -9.81
N SER A 358 21.55 7.24 -10.49
CA SER A 358 22.77 7.83 -11.09
C SER A 358 23.81 8.16 -10.03
N ASP A 359 23.42 8.88 -8.97
CA ASP A 359 24.31 9.31 -7.89
C ASP A 359 24.96 8.12 -7.15
N LEU A 360 24.20 7.04 -6.93
CA LEU A 360 24.73 5.80 -6.34
C LEU A 360 25.80 5.16 -7.24
N SER A 361 25.56 5.14 -8.56
CA SER A 361 26.44 4.51 -9.53
C SER A 361 27.78 5.25 -9.70
N GLU A 362 27.75 6.58 -9.66
CA GLU A 362 28.94 7.41 -9.86
C GLU A 362 29.69 7.74 -8.56
N GLY A 363 28.97 7.85 -7.44
CA GLY A 363 29.53 8.21 -6.14
C GLY A 363 29.77 7.00 -5.26
N ALA A 364 28.72 6.50 -4.62
CA ALA A 364 28.80 5.55 -3.52
C ALA A 364 29.49 4.23 -3.91
N PHE A 365 29.13 3.63 -5.06
CA PHE A 365 29.74 2.37 -5.49
C PHE A 365 31.22 2.51 -5.87
N ARG A 366 31.61 3.64 -6.48
CA ARG A 366 33.03 3.92 -6.78
C ARG A 366 33.85 4.14 -5.51
N ALA A 367 33.26 4.72 -4.48
CA ALA A 367 33.89 4.91 -3.17
C ALA A 367 34.11 3.58 -2.43
N LEU A 368 33.16 2.65 -2.50
CA LEU A 368 33.28 1.32 -1.87
C LEU A 368 34.37 0.47 -2.50
N ARG A 369 34.39 0.37 -3.83
CA ARG A 369 35.42 -0.40 -4.54
C ARG A 369 35.77 0.27 -5.85
N ARG A 370 37.03 0.65 -5.96
CA ARG A 370 37.57 1.21 -7.20
C ARG A 370 37.77 0.10 -8.23
N GLN A 371 37.41 0.38 -9.48
CA GLN A 371 37.60 -0.56 -10.59
C GLN A 371 39.09 -0.90 -10.81
N LEU A 372 39.99 0.05 -10.53
CA LEU A 372 41.44 -0.12 -10.52
C LEU A 372 42.05 0.53 -9.27
N PRO A 373 43.21 0.03 -8.81
CA PRO A 373 44.05 0.69 -7.80
C PRO A 373 44.39 2.16 -8.13
N MET A 374 44.99 2.91 -7.17
CA MET A 374 45.30 4.35 -7.36
C MET A 374 46.24 4.56 -8.54
N THR A 375 47.12 3.59 -8.75
CA THR A 375 48.08 3.53 -9.86
C THR A 375 47.42 3.36 -11.24
N ARG A 376 46.09 3.12 -11.31
CA ARG A 376 45.35 2.83 -12.55
C ARG A 376 45.92 1.63 -13.33
N GLN A 377 46.55 0.70 -12.62
CA GLN A 377 47.08 -0.55 -13.17
C GLN A 377 46.60 -1.74 -12.35
N LYS A 378 46.44 -2.90 -12.98
CA LYS A 378 46.14 -4.15 -12.27
C LYS A 378 47.25 -4.43 -11.24
N ILE A 379 46.88 -5.08 -10.14
CA ILE A 379 47.82 -5.45 -9.10
C ILE A 379 48.88 -6.39 -9.69
N ASP A 380 50.14 -6.02 -9.52
CA ASP A 380 51.29 -6.85 -9.85
C ASP A 380 51.54 -7.81 -8.69
N TRP A 381 50.96 -9.00 -8.77
CA TRP A 381 51.02 -9.99 -7.70
C TRP A 381 52.45 -10.47 -7.39
N ASP A 382 53.37 -10.44 -8.37
CA ASP A 382 54.77 -10.80 -8.14
C ASP A 382 55.45 -9.77 -7.23
N LYS A 383 55.20 -8.47 -7.45
CA LYS A 383 55.68 -7.41 -6.55
C LYS A 383 55.08 -7.50 -5.15
N VAL A 384 53.78 -7.81 -5.04
CA VAL A 384 53.12 -8.00 -3.74
C VAL A 384 53.73 -9.16 -2.96
N ARG A 385 54.04 -10.28 -3.65
CA ARG A 385 54.67 -11.46 -3.04
C ARG A 385 56.12 -11.20 -2.60
N LEU A 386 56.87 -10.42 -3.38
CA LEU A 386 58.27 -10.08 -3.09
C LEU A 386 58.42 -9.05 -1.97
N ASN A 387 57.47 -8.11 -1.86
CA ASN A 387 57.46 -7.06 -0.82
C ASN A 387 56.74 -7.51 0.47
N GLY A 388 56.70 -8.81 0.76
CA GLY A 388 56.00 -9.36 1.92
C GLY A 388 56.34 -8.62 3.22
N VAL A 389 55.34 -7.93 3.78
CA VAL A 389 55.24 -7.38 5.15
C VAL A 389 56.58 -6.97 5.76
N ASN A 390 57.17 -5.88 5.28
CA ASN A 390 58.20 -5.15 6.02
C ASN A 390 58.22 -3.69 5.54
N THR A 391 57.30 -2.87 6.07
CA THR A 391 57.54 -1.44 6.32
C THR A 391 56.44 -0.91 7.22
N GLU A 392 56.88 -0.16 8.22
CA GLU A 392 56.17 0.33 9.39
C GLU A 392 54.86 1.06 9.09
N ILE A 393 53.87 0.87 9.96
CA ILE A 393 52.82 1.87 10.18
C ILE A 393 53.54 3.11 10.71
N VAL A 394 53.79 4.08 9.85
CA VAL A 394 54.18 5.43 10.29
C VAL A 394 52.92 6.06 10.89
N THR A 395 52.77 5.95 12.20
CA THR A 395 51.97 6.90 12.98
C THR A 395 52.64 8.27 12.89
N TYR A 396 51.83 9.27 12.55
CA TYR A 396 52.19 10.69 12.41
C TYR A 396 52.99 11.25 13.59
#